data_AF-A0A538CBQ5-F1
#
_entry.id   AF-A0A538CBQ5-F1
#
_cell.length_a   1.000
_cell.length_b   1.000
_cell.length_c   1.000
_cell.angle_alpha   90.00
_cell.angle_beta   90.00
_cell.angle_gamma   90.00
#
_symmetry.space_group_name_H-M   'P 1'
#
loop_
_entity.id
_entity.type
_entity.pdbx_description
1 polymer ?
#
loop_
_entity_poly.entity_id
_entity_poly.type
_entity_poly.pdbx_seq_one_letter_code
_entity_poly.pdbx_strand_id
1 'polypeptide(L)' 'MFERFTDPARQVVVRAQEEARSLQHGYLGTEHLLLGLESDETGLAASVLARLGFDAG' A
#
# COMPACT_ATOMS: atom_id res chain seq x y z
N MET A 1 5.37 -16.40 -4.68
CA MET A 1 4.69 -16.02 -3.41
C MET A 1 3.35 -15.30 -3.62
N PHE A 2 3.22 -14.38 -4.58
CA PHE A 2 1.96 -13.65 -4.81
C PHE A 2 1.18 -14.08 -6.07
N GLU A 3 1.41 -15.27 -6.62
CA GLU A 3 0.83 -15.71 -7.91
C GLU A 3 -0.70 -15.59 -8.00
N ARG A 4 -1.42 -15.57 -6.87
CA ARG A 4 -2.88 -15.41 -6.80
C ARG A 4 -3.36 -13.96 -6.73
N PHE A 5 -2.46 -12.99 -6.62
CA PHE A 5 -2.81 -11.57 -6.56
C PHE A 5 -2.92 -11.02 -7.98
N THR A 6 -3.80 -10.04 -8.15
CA THR A 6 -3.76 -9.18 -9.34
C THR A 6 -2.45 -8.39 -9.33
N ASP A 7 -2.02 -7.93 -10.50
CA ASP A 7 -0.79 -7.14 -10.59
C ASP A 7 -0.81 -5.90 -9.70
N PRO A 8 -1.91 -5.10 -9.61
CA PRO A 8 -1.99 -3.99 -8.68
C PRO A 8 -1.83 -4.43 -7.21
N ALA A 9 -2.49 -5.52 -6.79
CA ALA A 9 -2.37 -6.01 -5.42
C ALA A 9 -0.95 -6.48 -5.08
N ARG A 10 -0.22 -7.02 -6.07
CA ARG A 10 1.19 -7.39 -5.91
C ARG A 10 2.07 -6.15 -5.69
N GLN A 11 1.82 -5.07 -6.44
CA GLN A 11 2.56 -3.81 -6.31
C GLN A 11 2.33 -3.15 -4.94
N VAL A 12 1.11 -3.19 -4.41
CA VAL A 12 0.80 -2.72 -3.06
C VAL A 12 1.70 -3.38 -2.01
N VAL A 13 1.90 -4.70 -2.09
CA VAL A 13 2.74 -5.43 -1.12
C VAL A 13 4.23 -5.12 -1.29
N VAL A 14 4.69 -4.83 -2.51
CA VAL A 14 6.06 -4.37 -2.75
C VAL A 14 6.27 -3.01 -2.09
N ARG A 15 5.38 -2.05 -2.33
CA ARG A 15 5.44 -0.71 -1.73
C ARG A 15 5.33 -0.75 -0.20
N ALA A 16 4.43 -1.57 0.34
CA ALA A 16 4.32 -1.75 1.78
C ALA A 16 5.63 -2.26 2.41
N GLN A 17 6.41 -3.07 1.70
CA GLN A 17 7.74 -3.47 2.18
C GLN A 17 8.76 -2.32 2.11
N GLU A 18 8.67 -1.47 1.09
CA GLU A 18 9.50 -0.26 0.99
C GLU A 18 9.20 0.71 2.14
N GLU A 19 7.93 0.90 2.49
CA GLU A 19 7.50 1.70 3.64
C GLU A 19 8.00 1.14 4.96
N ALA A 20 7.85 -0.17 5.19
CA ALA A 20 8.39 -0.83 6.38
C ALA A 20 9.91 -0.62 6.49
N ARG A 21 10.63 -0.71 5.37
CA ARG A 21 12.07 -0.47 5.32
C ARG A 21 12.44 0.99 5.59
N SER A 22 11.70 1.93 5.00
CA SER A 22 11.87 3.38 5.19
C SER A 22 11.70 3.78 6.66
N LEU A 23 10.69 3.19 7.32
CA LEU A 23 10.41 3.38 8.74
C LEU A 23 11.29 2.52 9.67
N GLN A 24 12.23 1.75 9.12
CA GLN A 24 13.14 0.87 9.85
C GLN A 24 12.43 -0.22 10.69
N HIS A 25 11.23 -0.62 10.27
CA HIS A 25 10.49 -1.71 10.88
C HIS A 25 10.96 -3.06 10.33
N GLY A 26 11.30 -4.00 11.23
CA GLY A 26 11.70 -5.36 10.88
C GLY A 26 10.55 -6.29 10.50
N TYR A 27 9.34 -5.78 10.37
CA TYR A 27 8.12 -6.54 10.09
C TYR A 27 7.18 -5.77 9.16
N LEU A 28 6.32 -6.51 8.44
CA LEU A 28 5.27 -5.94 7.62
C LEU A 28 3.94 -5.89 8.40
N GLY A 29 3.63 -4.74 8.99
CA GLY A 29 2.33 -4.45 9.61
C GLY A 29 1.24 -3.99 8.64
N THR A 30 0.00 -3.88 9.14
CA THR A 30 -1.16 -3.38 8.37
C THR A 30 -1.03 -1.91 8.01
N GLU A 31 -0.32 -1.13 8.82
CA GLU A 31 0.03 0.27 8.59
C GLU A 31 0.80 0.45 7.28
N HIS A 32 1.73 -0.44 6.96
CA HIS A 32 2.49 -0.35 5.71
C HIS A 32 1.65 -0.75 4.50
N LEU A 33 0.73 -1.71 4.67
CA LEU A 33 -0.22 -2.07 3.60
C LEU A 33 -1.14 -0.89 3.28
N LEU A 34 -1.57 -0.13 4.28
CA LEU A 34 -2.36 1.08 4.08
C LEU A 34 -1.58 2.12 3.27
N LEU A 35 -0.33 2.41 3.64
CA LEU A 35 0.54 3.31 2.87
C LEU A 35 0.80 2.81 1.44
N GLY A 36 0.97 1.49 1.27
CA GLY A 36 1.12 0.88 -0.05
C GLY A 36 -0.13 0.98 -0.92
N LEU A 37 -1.34 0.98 -0.32
CA LEU A 37 -2.62 1.17 -1.02
C LEU A 37 -2.85 2.63 -1.41
N GLU A 38 -2.48 3.57 -0.55
CA GLU A 38 -2.57 5.01 -0.79
C GLU A 38 -1.67 5.46 -1.94
N SER A 39 -0.49 4.85 -2.06
CA SER A 39 0.53 5.22 -3.06
C SER A 39 0.13 4.97 -4.52
N ASP A 40 -0.94 4.21 -4.80
CA ASP A 40 -1.48 4.02 -6.16
C ASP A 40 -2.60 5.03 -6.43
N GLU A 41 -2.23 6.28 -6.74
CA GLU A 41 -3.13 7.43 -6.90
C GLU A 41 -4.27 7.22 -7.92
N THR A 42 -4.13 6.25 -8.83
CA THR A 42 -5.14 5.94 -9.86
C THR A 42 -5.97 4.69 -9.55
N GLY A 43 -5.62 3.96 -8.49
CA GLY A 43 -6.26 2.71 -8.10
C GLY A 43 -7.58 2.90 -7.36
N LEU A 44 -8.45 1.89 -7.44
CA LEU A 44 -9.70 1.85 -6.67
C LEU A 44 -9.46 2.07 -5.17
N ALA A 45 -8.41 1.46 -4.62
CA ALA A 45 -8.05 1.60 -3.21
C ALA A 45 -7.78 3.06 -2.82
N ALA A 46 -6.91 3.76 -3.55
CA ALA A 46 -6.64 5.18 -3.32
C ALA A 46 -7.90 6.04 -3.47
N SER A 47 -8.76 5.76 -4.46
CA SER A 47 -10.02 6.49 -4.61
C SER A 47 -10.96 6.32 -3.41
N VAL A 48 -10.98 5.14 -2.79
CA VAL A 48 -11.78 4.85 -1.59
C VAL A 48 -11.16 5.54 -0.38
N LEU A 49 -9.84 5.49 -0.24
CA LEU A 49 -9.09 6.15 0.84
C LEU A 49 -9.28 7.67 0.82
N ALA A 50 -9.15 8.31 -0.34
CA ALA A 50 -9.41 9.74 -0.51
C ALA A 50 -10.85 10.11 -0.13
N ARG A 51 -11.84 9.28 -0.49
CA ARG A 51 -13.24 9.49 -0.08
C ARG A 51 -13.47 9.36 1.43
N LEU A 52 -12.56 8.69 2.14
CA LEU A 52 -12.56 8.56 3.60
C LEU A 52 -11.71 9.66 4.28
N GLY A 53 -11.09 10.56 3.51
CA GLY A 53 -10.23 11.65 4.00
C GLY A 53 -8.77 11.25 4.25
N PHE A 54 -8.31 10.17 3.61
CA PHE A 54 -6.90 9.79 3.57
C PHE A 54 -6.34 10.22 2.22
N ASP A 55 -5.55 11.28 2.23
CA ASP A 55 -4.98 11.91 1.04
C ASP A 55 -3.46 11.76 1.12
N ALA A 56 -2.85 11.22 0.05
CA ALA A 56 -1.41 11.28 -0.11
C ALA A 56 -1.06 12.77 -0.24
N GLY A 57 -0.47 13.33 0.83
CA GLY A 57 -0.26 14.78 0.99
C GLY A 57 0.46 15.46 -0.17
#